data_AF-N1V615-F1
#
_entry.id   AF-N1V615-F1
#
_cell.length_a   1.000
_cell.length_b   1.000
_cell.length_c   1.000
_cell.angle_alpha   90.00
_cell.angle_beta   90.00
_cell.angle_gamma   90.00
#
_symmetry.space_group_name_H-M   'P 1'
#
loop_
_entity.id
_entity.type
_entity.pdbx_description
1 polymer ?
#
loop_
_entity_poly.entity_id
_entity_poly.type
_entity_poly.pdbx_seq_one_letter_code
_entity_poly.pdbx_strand_id
1 'polypeptide(L)' 'MATPKQRSHSGEGHLVSNIITFALMMVLFLGSLVAFGLEPEIGAIPAFGIGLALFTLSFFIPKQIIGRSDSHKDLAS' A
#
# COMPACT_ATOMS: atom_id res chain seq x y z
N MET A 1 36.19 8.97 19.29
CA MET A 1 35.48 9.44 18.07
C MET A 1 34.44 8.39 17.74
N ALA A 2 33.16 8.63 18.05
CA ALA A 2 32.09 7.71 17.71
C ALA A 2 31.69 7.97 16.26
N THR A 3 32.04 7.05 15.35
CA THR A 3 31.55 7.08 13.97
C THR A 3 30.03 7.03 14.01
N PRO A 4 29.29 8.01 13.45
CA PRO A 4 27.85 7.91 13.38
C PRO A 4 27.53 6.68 12.53
N LYS A 5 26.94 5.66 13.16
CA LYS A 5 26.38 4.51 12.46
C LYS A 5 25.46 5.08 11.38
N GLN A 6 25.86 4.95 10.11
CA GLN A 6 25.00 5.35 9.01
C GLN A 6 23.67 4.64 9.23
N ARG A 7 22.60 5.42 9.41
CA ARG A 7 21.26 4.88 9.28
C ARG A 7 21.18 4.34 7.87
N SER A 8 21.17 3.02 7.70
CA SER A 8 20.71 2.38 6.46
C SER A 8 19.29 2.87 6.23
N HIS A 9 19.15 3.99 5.53
CA HIS A 9 17.89 4.67 5.26
C HIS A 9 17.23 4.13 3.98
N SER A 10 17.62 2.92 3.58
CA SER A 10 17.18 2.27 2.36
C SER A 10 17.04 0.77 2.61
N GLY A 11 15.86 0.37 3.09
CA GLY A 11 15.33 -0.97 2.83
C GLY A 11 15.90 -2.18 3.60
N GLU A 12 16.99 -2.06 4.37
CA GLU A 12 17.47 -3.18 5.21
C GLU A 12 16.43 -3.51 6.30
N GLY A 13 15.66 -4.57 6.08
CA GLY A 13 14.61 -5.06 7.00
C GLY A 13 13.16 -4.87 6.51
N HIS A 14 12.93 -4.20 5.37
CA HIS A 14 11.58 -3.92 4.87
C HIS A 14 11.25 -4.60 3.54
N LEU A 15 12.06 -5.56 3.08
CA LEU A 15 11.86 -6.29 1.82
C LEU A 15 10.47 -6.95 1.76
N VAL A 16 10.07 -7.61 2.85
CA VAL A 16 8.74 -8.26 2.98
C VAL A 16 7.62 -7.21 2.94
N SER A 17 7.77 -6.10 3.66
CA SER A 17 6.79 -5.00 3.65
C SER A 17 6.66 -4.37 2.25
N ASN A 18 7.78 -4.21 1.55
CA ASN A 18 7.79 -3.68 0.19
C ASN A 18 7.11 -4.64 -0.80
N ILE A 19 7.36 -5.94 -0.69
CA ILE A 19 6.70 -6.98 -1.51
C ILE A 19 5.19 -7.00 -1.24
N ILE A 20 4.78 -6.96 0.04
CA ILE A 20 3.36 -6.91 0.42
C ILE A 20 2.70 -5.65 -0.16
N THR A 21 3.35 -4.50 0.00
CA THR A 21 2.85 -3.22 -0.54
C THR A 21 2.73 -3.28 -2.06
N PHE A 22 3.74 -3.82 -2.75
CA PHE A 22 3.71 -3.99 -4.20
C PHE A 22 2.56 -4.89 -4.65
N ALA A 23 2.42 -6.07 -4.04
CA ALA A 23 1.34 -7.01 -4.38
C ALA A 23 -0.05 -6.39 -4.16
N LEU A 24 -0.22 -5.63 -3.08
CA LEU A 24 -1.47 -4.92 -2.79
C LEU A 24 -1.78 -3.85 -3.83
N MET A 25 -0.80 -3.03 -4.20
CA MET A 25 -0.99 -2.02 -5.25
C MET A 25 -1.32 -2.67 -6.60
N MET A 26 -0.70 -3.81 -6.90
CA MET A 26 -0.99 -4.59 -8.11
C MET A 26 -2.43 -5.09 -8.13
N VAL A 27 -2.93 -5.65 -7.03
CA VAL A 27 -4.33 -6.12 -6.92
C VAL A 27 -5.32 -4.96 -7.07
N LEU A 28 -5.06 -3.81 -6.46
CA LEU A 28 -5.92 -2.64 -6.58
C LEU A 28 -5.95 -2.09 -8.01
N PHE A 29 -4.81 -2.11 -8.70
CA PHE A 29 -4.73 -1.73 -10.11
C PHE A 29 -5.48 -2.70 -11.01
N LEU A 30 -5.31 -4.01 -10.82
CA LEU A 30 -6.08 -5.01 -11.57
C LEU A 30 -7.58 -4.89 -11.29
N GLY A 31 -7.95 -4.63 -10.03
CA GLY A 31 -9.32 -4.35 -9.63
C GLY A 31 -9.93 -3.14 -10.33
N SER A 32 -9.15 -2.07 -10.55
CA SER A 32 -9.65 -0.91 -11.29
C SER A 32 -9.85 -1.23 -12.76
N LEU A 33 -8.92 -1.96 -13.39
CA LEU A 33 -9.08 -2.41 -14.78
C LEU A 33 -10.34 -3.27 -14.97
N VAL A 34 -10.61 -4.20 -14.05
CA VAL A 34 -11.83 -5.02 -14.09
C VAL A 34 -13.07 -4.16 -13.86
N ALA A 35 -13.05 -3.24 -12.89
CA ALA A 35 -14.18 -2.36 -12.61
C ALA A 35 -14.56 -1.48 -13.82
N PHE A 36 -13.57 -0.93 -14.53
CA PHE A 36 -13.81 -0.17 -15.76
C PHE A 36 -14.11 -1.08 -16.96
N GLY A 37 -13.60 -2.31 -17.00
CA GLY A 37 -13.94 -3.29 -18.03
C GLY A 37 -15.39 -3.78 -17.94
N LEU A 38 -15.97 -3.80 -16.74
CA LEU A 38 -17.38 -4.12 -16.51
C LEU A 38 -18.32 -2.93 -16.73
N GLU A 39 -17.79 -1.72 -16.99
CA GLU A 39 -18.58 -0.52 -17.26
C GLU A 39 -19.73 -0.72 -18.26
N PRO A 40 -19.58 -1.49 -19.35
CA PRO A 40 -20.69 -1.75 -20.28
C PRO A 40 -21.86 -2.53 -19.67
N GLU A 41 -21.63 -3.30 -18.60
CA GLU A 41 -22.65 -4.13 -17.93
C GLU A 41 -23.28 -3.42 -16.73
N ILE A 42 -22.45 -2.75 -15.91
CA ILE A 42 -22.92 -2.09 -14.68
C ILE A 42 -23.26 -0.62 -14.89
N GLY A 43 -22.74 0.01 -15.95
CA GLY A 43 -22.86 1.44 -16.24
C GLY A 43 -21.75 2.30 -15.64
N ALA A 44 -21.55 3.48 -16.22
CA ALA A 44 -20.48 4.42 -15.85
C ALA A 44 -20.47 4.86 -14.38
N ILE A 45 -21.63 5.11 -13.78
CA ILE A 45 -21.75 5.62 -12.39
C ILE A 45 -21.24 4.59 -11.37
N PRO A 46 -21.72 3.33 -11.35
CA PRO A 46 -21.20 2.34 -10.41
C PRO A 46 -19.75 1.96 -10.69
N ALA A 47 -19.30 1.90 -11.96
CA ALA A 47 -17.90 1.69 -12.28
C ALA A 47 -17.00 2.79 -11.69
N PHE A 48 -17.42 4.05 -11.79
CA PHE A 48 -16.73 5.18 -11.18
C PHE A 48 -16.74 5.12 -9.64
N GLY A 49 -17.87 4.74 -9.04
CA GLY A 49 -17.97 4.55 -7.59
C GLY A 49 -17.01 3.47 -7.05
N ILE A 50 -16.90 2.34 -7.76
CA ILE A 50 -15.93 1.28 -7.43
C ILE A 50 -14.50 1.79 -7.60
N GLY A 51 -14.22 2.57 -8.65
CA GLY A 51 -12.94 3.22 -8.86
C GLY A 51 -12.52 4.12 -7.69
N LEU A 52 -13.44 4.95 -7.17
CA LEU A 52 -13.20 5.81 -6.01
C LEU A 52 -12.97 5.02 -4.72
N ALA A 53 -13.67 3.90 -4.54
CA ALA A 53 -13.46 3.02 -3.40
C ALA A 53 -12.07 2.36 -3.45
N LEU A 54 -11.68 1.83 -4.61
CA LEU A 54 -10.36 1.25 -4.85
C LEU A 54 -9.24 2.28 -4.68
N PHE A 55 -9.46 3.51 -5.16
CA PHE A 55 -8.55 4.63 -4.96
C PHE A 55 -8.37 4.92 -3.47
N THR A 56 -9.47 5.03 -2.71
CA THR A 56 -9.41 5.27 -1.26
C THR A 56 -8.62 4.17 -0.53
N LEU A 57 -8.87 2.91 -0.87
CA LEU A 57 -8.15 1.76 -0.31
C LEU A 57 -6.65 1.82 -0.63
N SER A 58 -6.28 2.30 -1.82
CA SER A 58 -4.89 2.47 -2.24
C SER A 58 -4.10 3.42 -1.35
N PHE A 59 -4.72 4.45 -0.78
CA PHE A 59 -4.04 5.35 0.16
C PHE A 59 -4.15 4.88 1.62
N PHE A 60 -5.24 4.19 1.97
CA PHE A 60 -5.49 3.74 3.33
C PHE A 60 -4.57 2.58 3.73
N ILE A 61 -4.37 1.61 2.83
CA ILE A 61 -3.62 0.39 3.13
C ILE A 61 -2.12 0.67 3.37
N PRO A 62 -1.39 1.43 2.51
CA PRO A 62 0.00 1.78 2.78
C PRO A 62 0.16 2.58 4.07
N LYS A 63 -0.80 3.47 4.40
CA LYS A 63 -0.77 4.20 5.69
C LYS A 63 -0.78 3.25 6.88
N GLN A 64 -1.58 2.20 6.84
CA GLN A 64 -1.63 1.21 7.93
C GLN A 64 -0.37 0.34 8.00
N ILE A 65 0.17 -0.07 6.85
CA ILE A 65 1.37 -0.92 6.79
C ILE A 65 2.61 -0.14 7.23
N ILE A 66 2.79 1.09 6.75
CA ILE A 66 3.92 1.96 7.10
C ILE A 66 3.81 2.42 8.55
N GLY A 67 2.63 2.86 8.99
CA GLY A 67 2.41 3.35 10.36
C GLY A 67 2.57 2.29 11.46
N ARG A 68 2.30 1.02 11.15
CA ARG A 68 2.51 -0.09 12.11
C ARG A 68 3.97 -0.51 12.24
N SER A 69 4.81 -0.17 11.27
CA SER A 69 6.23 -0.52 11.31
C SER A 69 7.02 0.23 12.39
N ASP A 70 6.52 1.35 12.89
CA ASP A 70 7.17 2.16 13.93
C ASP A 70 6.82 1.70 15.36
N SER A 71 5.66 1.06 15.58
CA SER A 71 5.20 0.67 16.93
C SER A 71 5.88 -0.57 17.53
N HIS A 72 6.74 -1.27 16.78
CA HIS A 72 7.39 -2.50 17.24
C HIS A 72 8.85 -2.32 17.72
N LYS A 73 9.40 -1.09 17.66
CA LYS A 73 10.81 -0.85 18.00
C LYS A 73 11.05 -0.26 19.40
N ASP A 74 10.02 0.21 20.09
CA ASP A 74 10.16 0.90 21.38
C ASP A 74 9.73 0.08 22.62
N LEU A 75 9.50 -1.24 22.50
CA LEU A 75 9.11 -2.11 23.63
C LEU A 75 10.16 -3.18 24.00
N ALA A 76 11.38 -3.10 23.47
CA ALA A 76 12.51 -3.84 24.01
C ALA A 76 13.32 -2.90 24.91
N SER A 77 12.80 -2.77 26.14
CA SER A 77 13.52 -2.43 27.37
C SER A 77 14.86 -3.12 27.49
#